data_AF-A0A3D3LKI6-F1
#
_entry.id   AF-A0A3D3LKI6-F1
#
_cell.length_a   1.000
_cell.length_b   1.000
_cell.length_c   1.000
_cell.angle_alpha   90.00
_cell.angle_beta   90.00
_cell.angle_gamma   90.00
#
_symmetry.space_group_name_H-M   'P 1'
#
loop_
_entity.id
_entity.type
_entity.pdbx_description
1 polymer ?
#
loop_
_entity_poly.entity_id
_entity_poly.type
_entity_poly.pdbx_seq_one_letter_code
_entity_poly.pdbx_strand_id
1 'polypeptide(L)'
;DHVRILQDHDYYEYKISVEASDVFSSVAAYHQLAEAVDCPLHIGITEAGGYTSGTVKSSIGLGSLLWAGIGDTLRVSLSSDPVDEIKVGFEMLKSLGLRHRGVTIIS
;
A
#
# COMPACT_ATOMS: atom_id res chain seq x y z
N ASP A 1 -6.65 17.74 -7.72
CA ASP A 1 -6.48 19.11 -7.19
C ASP A 1 -5.15 19.37 -6.53
N HIS A 2 -4.80 18.73 -5.40
CA HIS A 2 -3.53 19.02 -4.71
C HIS A 2 -2.27 18.79 -5.57
N VAL A 3 -2.27 17.76 -6.42
CA VAL A 3 -1.24 17.51 -7.44
C VAL A 3 -1.00 18.73 -8.31
N ARG A 4 -2.08 19.30 -8.85
CA ARG A 4 -2.03 20.47 -9.75
C ARG A 4 -1.46 21.68 -9.01
N ILE A 5 -1.86 21.90 -7.76
CA ILE A 5 -1.30 23.00 -6.94
C ILE A 5 0.22 22.87 -6.81
N LEU A 6 0.74 21.66 -6.57
CA LEU A 6 2.18 21.44 -6.47
C LEU A 6 2.89 21.68 -7.82
N GLN A 7 2.30 21.20 -8.91
CA GLN A 7 2.82 21.39 -10.27
C GLN A 7 2.81 22.87 -10.71
N ASP A 8 1.75 23.62 -10.38
CA ASP A 8 1.64 25.06 -10.65
C ASP A 8 2.71 25.89 -9.91
N HIS A 9 3.33 25.29 -8.87
CA HIS A 9 4.44 25.86 -8.10
C HIS A 9 5.80 25.19 -8.40
N ASP A 10 5.91 24.45 -9.51
CA ASP A 10 7.13 23.74 -9.94
C ASP A 10 7.70 22.78 -8.88
N TYR A 11 6.84 22.20 -8.05
CA TYR A 11 7.23 21.26 -7.00
C TYR A 11 6.86 19.82 -7.39
N TYR A 12 7.88 18.98 -7.58
CA TYR A 12 7.73 17.58 -8.04
C TYR A 12 8.20 16.53 -7.02
N GLU A 13 8.78 16.97 -5.90
CA GLU A 13 9.33 16.08 -4.86
C GLU A 13 8.25 15.64 -3.86
N TYR A 14 7.23 14.93 -4.34
CA TYR A 14 6.12 14.45 -3.53
C TYR A 14 5.68 13.03 -3.89
N LYS A 15 4.86 12.46 -3.01
CA LYS A 15 4.11 11.22 -3.22
C LYS A 15 2.72 11.36 -2.61
N ILE A 16 1.78 10.54 -3.05
CA ILE A 16 0.37 10.67 -2.66
C ILE A 16 -0.16 9.36 -2.06
N SER A 17 -1.02 9.49 -1.06
CA SER A 17 -1.87 8.41 -0.57
C SER A 17 -3.33 8.86 -0.48
N VAL A 18 -4.25 7.91 -0.64
CA VAL A 18 -5.70 8.09 -0.52
C VAL A 18 -6.28 6.89 0.23
N GLU A 19 -5.86 6.73 1.48
CA GLU A 19 -6.19 5.55 2.27
C GLU A 19 -7.61 5.62 2.85
N ALA A 20 -8.32 4.50 2.79
CA ALA A 20 -9.59 4.28 3.47
C ALA A 20 -9.55 2.99 4.30
N SER A 21 -10.44 2.91 5.29
CA SER A 21 -10.55 1.71 6.11
C SER A 21 -11.35 0.60 5.43
N ASP A 22 -12.24 0.91 4.47
CA ASP A 22 -12.86 -0.09 3.62
C ASP A 22 -11.94 -0.49 2.46
N VAL A 23 -11.77 -1.81 2.27
CA VAL A 23 -10.82 -2.36 1.29
C VAL A 23 -11.24 -2.01 -0.13
N PHE A 24 -12.52 -2.18 -0.48
CA PHE A 24 -12.99 -1.95 -1.85
C PHE A 24 -12.91 -0.47 -2.22
N SER A 25 -13.28 0.40 -1.29
CA SER A 25 -13.20 1.86 -1.45
C SER A 25 -11.74 2.30 -1.65
N SER A 26 -10.82 1.80 -0.81
CA SER A 26 -9.39 2.12 -0.94
C SER A 26 -8.83 1.65 -2.28
N VAL A 27 -9.08 0.39 -2.67
CA VAL A 27 -8.60 -0.16 -3.94
C VAL A 27 -9.15 0.63 -5.13
N ALA A 28 -10.46 0.91 -5.15
CA ALA A 28 -11.08 1.68 -6.23
C ALA A 28 -10.54 3.12 -6.33
N ALA A 29 -10.23 3.76 -5.20
CA ALA A 29 -9.65 5.09 -5.16
C ALA A 29 -8.22 5.09 -5.73
N TYR A 30 -7.39 4.11 -5.38
CA TYR A 30 -6.03 3.99 -5.91
C TYR A 30 -5.99 3.67 -7.41
N HIS A 31 -6.91 2.85 -7.93
CA HIS A 31 -7.03 2.64 -9.38
C HIS A 31 -7.35 3.95 -10.12
N GLN A 32 -8.35 4.70 -9.66
CA GLN A 32 -8.68 5.99 -10.25
C GLN A 32 -7.52 7.00 -10.14
N LEU A 33 -6.81 6.98 -9.01
CA LEU A 33 -5.66 7.85 -8.81
C LEU A 33 -4.51 7.50 -9.76
N ALA A 34 -4.17 6.22 -9.90
CA ALA A 34 -3.11 5.75 -10.79
C ALA A 34 -3.38 6.06 -12.28
N GLU A 35 -4.65 6.15 -12.69
CA GLU A 35 -5.01 6.60 -14.04
C GLU A 35 -4.95 8.13 -14.20
N ALA A 36 -5.13 8.88 -13.11
CA ALA A 36 -5.23 10.34 -13.12
C ALA A 36 -3.88 11.05 -12.94
N VAL A 37 -2.88 10.42 -12.32
CA VAL A 37 -1.60 11.05 -11.97
C VAL A 37 -0.42 10.13 -12.22
N ASP A 38 0.73 10.72 -12.57
CA ASP A 38 2.01 10.04 -12.77
C ASP A 38 3.02 10.46 -11.69
N CYS A 39 2.64 10.29 -10.42
CA CYS A 39 3.51 10.53 -9.27
C CYS A 39 3.56 9.28 -8.38
N PRO A 40 4.63 9.09 -7.59
CA PRO A 40 4.72 7.93 -6.71
C PRO A 40 3.54 7.83 -5.73
N LEU A 41 3.04 6.62 -5.54
CA LEU A 41 1.92 6.30 -4.67
C LEU A 41 2.40 5.59 -3.40
N HIS A 42 2.02 6.14 -2.25
CA HIS A 42 2.07 5.43 -0.98
C HIS A 42 0.74 4.72 -0.75
N ILE A 43 0.76 3.39 -0.67
CA ILE A 43 -0.44 2.57 -0.49
C ILE A 43 -0.56 2.05 0.94
N GLY A 44 -1.78 2.06 1.46
CA GLY A 44 -2.11 1.61 2.80
C GLY A 44 -3.59 1.31 2.95
N ILE A 45 -3.92 0.47 3.94
CA ILE A 45 -5.29 0.30 4.42
C ILE A 45 -5.28 0.79 5.88
N THR A 46 -6.01 1.86 6.18
CA THR A 46 -6.12 2.38 7.54
C THR A 46 -7.03 1.50 8.38
N GLU A 47 -6.84 1.54 9.71
CA GLU A 47 -7.72 0.84 10.66
C GLU A 47 -7.95 -0.64 10.27
N ALA A 48 -6.87 -1.37 9.96
CA ALA A 48 -7.00 -2.74 9.49
C ALA A 48 -7.46 -3.70 10.60
N GLY A 49 -7.17 -3.37 11.86
CA GLY A 49 -7.54 -4.15 13.06
C GLY A 49 -6.32 -4.77 13.74
N GLY A 50 -6.58 -5.69 14.68
CA GLY A 50 -5.52 -6.43 15.38
C GLY A 50 -4.71 -7.33 14.46
N TYR A 51 -3.68 -7.99 14.98
CA TYR A 51 -2.70 -8.74 14.17
C TYR A 51 -3.31 -9.60 13.06
N THR A 52 -4.18 -10.56 13.40
CA THR A 52 -4.74 -11.49 12.40
C THR A 52 -5.72 -10.83 11.45
N SER A 53 -6.73 -10.11 11.96
CA SER A 53 -7.76 -9.49 11.11
C SER A 53 -7.17 -8.38 10.24
N GLY A 54 -6.27 -7.58 10.79
CA GLY A 54 -5.54 -6.55 10.07
C GLY A 54 -4.61 -7.12 9.02
N THR A 55 -3.87 -8.20 9.32
CA THR A 55 -3.02 -8.86 8.32
C THR A 55 -3.85 -9.36 7.14
N VAL A 56 -4.98 -10.02 7.40
CA VAL A 56 -5.86 -10.52 6.33
C VAL A 56 -6.43 -9.36 5.51
N LYS A 57 -6.99 -8.35 6.18
CA LYS A 57 -7.60 -7.19 5.53
C LYS A 57 -6.60 -6.40 4.69
N SER A 58 -5.42 -6.11 5.23
CA SER A 58 -4.34 -5.44 4.49
C SER A 58 -3.83 -6.29 3.32
N SER A 59 -3.66 -7.61 3.50
CA SER A 59 -3.22 -8.50 2.42
C SER A 59 -4.18 -8.53 1.23
N ILE A 60 -5.49 -8.47 1.47
CA ILE A 60 -6.50 -8.42 0.40
C ILE A 60 -6.39 -7.11 -0.38
N GLY A 61 -6.39 -5.97 0.30
CA GLY A 61 -6.35 -4.66 -0.36
C GLY A 61 -5.01 -4.37 -1.04
N LEU A 62 -3.92 -4.47 -0.29
CA LEU A 62 -2.57 -4.19 -0.80
C LEU A 62 -2.14 -5.24 -1.82
N GLY A 63 -2.48 -6.51 -1.63
CA GLY A 63 -2.20 -7.55 -2.62
C GLY A 63 -2.87 -7.28 -3.95
N SER A 64 -4.12 -6.80 -3.95
CA SER A 64 -4.83 -6.40 -5.18
C SER A 64 -4.14 -5.25 -5.91
N LEU A 65 -3.73 -4.20 -5.17
CA LEU A 65 -3.06 -3.04 -5.77
C LEU A 65 -1.68 -3.41 -6.32
N LEU A 66 -0.88 -4.12 -5.53
CA LEU A 66 0.45 -4.56 -5.93
C LEU A 66 0.40 -5.50 -7.14
N TRP A 67 -0.59 -6.40 -7.20
CA TRP A 67 -0.81 -7.26 -8.37
C TRP A 67 -1.14 -6.47 -9.64
N ALA A 68 -1.86 -5.36 -9.50
CA ALA A 68 -2.16 -4.44 -10.60
C ALA A 68 -0.97 -3.53 -10.97
N GLY A 69 0.17 -3.64 -10.29
CA GLY A 69 1.33 -2.77 -10.49
C GLY A 69 1.18 -1.39 -9.85
N ILE A 70 0.28 -1.22 -8.88
CA ILE A 70 0.00 0.05 -8.21
C ILE A 70 0.67 0.07 -6.83
N GLY A 71 1.54 1.06 -6.61
CA GLY A 71 2.16 1.36 -5.32
C GLY A 71 3.69 1.31 -5.35
N ASP A 72 4.32 2.44 -5.00
CA ASP A 72 5.78 2.62 -4.96
C ASP A 72 6.34 2.44 -3.56
N THR A 73 5.53 2.73 -2.56
CA THR A 73 5.81 2.45 -1.15
C THR A 73 4.54 1.97 -0.47
N LEU A 74 4.64 1.13 0.56
CA LEU A 74 3.48 0.64 1.29
C LEU A 74 3.65 0.76 2.80
N ARG A 75 2.51 0.80 3.50
CA ARG A 75 2.43 0.58 4.94
C ARG A 75 1.27 -0.37 5.26
N VAL A 76 1.54 -1.34 6.12
CA VAL A 76 0.51 -2.16 6.77
C VAL A 76 0.15 -1.47 8.07
N SER A 77 -1.12 -1.19 8.35
CA SER A 77 -1.54 -0.48 9.56
C SER A 77 -2.26 -1.42 10.53
N LEU A 78 -1.55 -1.95 11.52
CA LEU A 78 -2.07 -2.93 12.48
C LEU A 78 -2.22 -2.31 13.87
N SER A 79 -3.25 -2.73 14.60
CA SER A 79 -3.34 -2.54 16.06
C SER A 79 -2.51 -3.60 16.78
N SER A 80 -1.22 -3.69 16.46
CA SER A 80 -0.22 -4.63 17.02
C SER A 80 1.11 -3.91 17.22
N ASP A 81 2.16 -4.66 17.57
CA ASP A 81 3.54 -4.14 17.58
C ASP A 81 3.93 -3.61 16.18
N PRO A 82 4.54 -2.42 16.06
CA PRO A 82 4.98 -1.88 14.76
C PRO A 82 5.93 -2.79 13.98
N VAL A 83 6.68 -3.66 14.66
CA VAL A 83 7.53 -4.67 14.02
C VAL A 83 6.70 -5.68 13.23
N ASP A 84 5.46 -5.96 13.64
CA ASP A 84 4.55 -6.84 12.91
C ASP A 84 4.12 -6.21 11.58
N GLU A 85 3.86 -4.89 11.54
CA GLU A 85 3.58 -4.16 10.30
C GLU A 85 4.71 -4.37 9.27
N ILE A 86 5.96 -4.26 9.73
CA ILE A 86 7.15 -4.44 8.90
C ILE A 86 7.24 -5.88 8.38
N LYS A 87 7.09 -6.88 9.26
CA LYS A 87 7.16 -8.31 8.87
C LYS A 87 6.10 -8.65 7.82
N VAL A 88 4.86 -8.22 8.06
CA VAL A 88 3.72 -8.50 7.17
C VAL A 88 3.92 -7.81 5.82
N GLY A 89 4.39 -6.56 5.80
CA GLY A 89 4.70 -5.85 4.55
C GLY A 89 5.78 -6.54 3.72
N PHE A 90 6.86 -7.02 4.35
CA PHE A 90 7.91 -7.77 3.66
C PHE A 90 7.40 -9.12 3.13
N GLU A 91 6.57 -9.87 3.88
CA GLU A 91 6.03 -11.13 3.37
C GLU A 91 5.01 -10.95 2.24
N MET A 92 4.24 -9.85 2.21
CA MET A 92 3.42 -9.54 1.03
C MET A 92 4.28 -9.34 -0.21
N LEU A 93 5.30 -8.48 -0.12
CA LEU A 93 6.19 -8.19 -1.25
C LEU A 93 6.96 -9.44 -1.71
N LYS A 94 7.36 -10.30 -0.79
CA LYS A 94 8.00 -11.59 -1.09
C LYS A 94 7.05 -12.57 -1.75
N SER A 95 5.81 -12.66 -1.28
CA SER A 95 4.78 -13.55 -1.85
C SER A 95 4.44 -13.18 -3.30
N LEU A 96 4.52 -11.88 -3.64
CA LEU A 96 4.33 -11.37 -5.00
C LEU A 96 5.62 -11.33 -5.83
N GLY A 97 6.77 -11.77 -5.29
CA GLY A 97 8.06 -11.72 -5.98
C GLY A 97 8.64 -10.32 -6.19
N LEU A 98 8.06 -9.29 -5.58
CA LEU A 98 8.45 -7.89 -5.73
C LEU A 98 9.70 -7.53 -4.91
N ARG A 99 9.92 -8.21 -3.77
CA ARG A 99 11.12 -8.04 -2.94
C ARG A 99 11.54 -9.37 -2.32
N HIS A 100 12.84 -9.55 -2.12
CA HIS A 100 13.39 -10.75 -1.49
C HIS A 100 14.16 -10.36 -0.23
N ARG A 101 13.83 -11.01 0.90
CA ARG A 101 14.57 -10.88 2.15
C ARG A 101 14.56 -12.22 2.89
N GLY A 102 15.75 -12.74 3.19
CA GLY A 102 15.90 -14.03 3.85
C GLY A 102 15.56 -15.23 2.94
N VAL A 103 15.42 -16.40 3.57
CA VAL A 103 15.13 -17.66 2.87
C VAL A 103 13.62 -17.87 2.73
N THR A 104 13.18 -18.37 1.57
CA THR A 104 11.82 -18.86 1.36
C THR A 104 11.84 -20.39 1.50
N ILE A 105 11.10 -20.93 2.46
CA ILE A 105 10.94 -22.38 2.62
C ILE A 105 9.61 -22.77 1.98
N ILE A 106 9.64 -23.70 1.03
CA ILE A 106 8.47 -24.26 0.36
C ILE A 106 8.35 -25.71 0.85
N SER A 107 7.17 -26.08 1.38
CA SER A 107 6.85 -27.43 1.85
C SER A 107 5.89 -28.13 0.91
#